data_AF-A0A8T4A6Q5-F1
#
_entry.id   AF-A0A8T4A6Q5-F1
#
_cell.length_a   1.000
_cell.length_b   1.000
_cell.length_c   1.000
_cell.angle_alpha   90.00
_cell.angle_beta   90.00
_cell.angle_gamma   90.00
#
_symmetry.space_group_name_H-M   'P 1'
#
loop_
_entity.id
_entity.type
_entity.pdbx_description
1 polymer ?
#
loop_
_entity_poly.entity_id
_entity_poly.type
_entity_poly.pdbx_seq_one_letter_code
_entity_poly.pdbx_strand_id
1 'polypeptide(L)'
;MNHYYSRISHIEPSATRVFDLLVPGSHTFTANGFVCHNSGKDCTKVDRSAAYMARYIAKNIVAAGLADRCEIQLSYAIGSREPISLFIDTFGTSKVEPQKICDLVKKHFDMTPSGIIKQLDLRKPIYSKTACYGHFGRNEPEFTWERTDKAGILRKEAGA
;
A
#
# COMPACT_ATOMS: atom_id res chain seq x y z
N MET A 1 3.02 -12.09 -40.85
CA MET A 1 2.00 -11.55 -39.91
C MET A 1 2.71 -10.45 -39.13
N ASN A 2 2.47 -9.19 -39.49
CA ASN A 2 3.23 -8.05 -38.97
C ASN A 2 2.73 -7.66 -37.57
N HIS A 3 3.61 -7.75 -36.58
CA HIS A 3 3.34 -7.24 -35.24
C HIS A 3 3.53 -5.71 -35.25
N TYR A 4 2.43 -4.97 -35.13
CA TYR A 4 2.44 -3.54 -34.88
C TYR A 4 2.74 -3.29 -33.39
N TYR A 5 4.01 -3.20 -33.04
CA TYR A 5 4.42 -2.57 -31.77
C TYR A 5 5.47 -1.50 -32.08
N SER A 6 5.11 -0.25 -31.86
CA SER A 6 6.02 0.89 -31.87
C SER A 6 6.87 0.88 -30.60
N ARG A 7 8.20 0.72 -30.73
CA ARG A 7 9.13 1.05 -29.63
C ARG A 7 8.99 2.53 -29.31
N ILE A 8 8.78 2.84 -28.03
CA ILE A 8 8.90 4.22 -27.53
C ILE A 8 10.35 4.65 -27.77
N SER A 9 10.55 5.62 -28.66
CA SER A 9 11.87 6.12 -29.08
C SER A 9 12.36 7.29 -28.24
N HIS A 10 11.46 7.97 -27.52
CA HIS A 10 11.80 9.06 -26.62
C HIS A 10 10.77 9.17 -25.49
N ILE A 11 11.25 9.38 -24.26
CA ILE A 11 10.42 9.65 -23.08
C ILE A 11 10.72 11.09 -22.67
N GLU A 12 9.76 11.99 -22.84
CA GLU A 12 9.87 13.34 -22.31
C GLU A 12 9.46 13.34 -20.83
N PRO A 13 10.29 13.89 -19.92
CA PRO A 13 9.87 14.05 -18.54
C PRO A 13 8.71 15.03 -18.47
N SER A 14 7.58 14.58 -17.93
CA SER A 14 6.43 15.44 -17.65
C SER A 14 6.86 16.63 -16.79
N ALA A 15 6.71 17.85 -17.32
CA ALA A 15 7.02 19.11 -16.63
C ALA A 15 6.25 19.30 -15.31
N THR A 16 5.21 18.49 -15.09
CA THR A 16 4.46 18.42 -13.83
C THR A 16 4.56 17.02 -13.27
N ARG A 17 4.85 16.92 -11.98
CA ARG A 17 4.73 15.66 -11.24
C ARG A 17 3.28 15.18 -11.37
N VAL A 18 3.03 14.15 -12.18
CA VAL A 18 1.71 13.48 -12.37
C VAL A 18 1.23 12.80 -11.08
N PHE A 19 1.96 12.98 -9.98
CA PHE A 19 1.80 12.35 -8.68
C PHE A 19 0.75 13.01 -7.77
N ASP A 20 0.13 14.11 -8.20
CA ASP A 20 -0.69 14.93 -7.31
C ASP A 20 -2.15 15.04 -7.80
N LEU A 21 -2.94 13.99 -7.55
CA LEU A 21 -4.39 14.15 -7.43
C LEU A 21 -4.65 14.81 -6.07
N LEU A 22 -4.50 16.13 -6.01
CA LEU A 22 -4.77 16.94 -4.84
C LEU A 22 -6.28 16.90 -4.53
N VAL A 23 -6.72 15.86 -3.82
CA VAL A 23 -7.91 15.95 -2.97
C VAL A 23 -7.40 16.47 -1.63
N PRO A 24 -7.72 17.72 -1.24
CA PRO A 24 -7.27 18.28 0.03
C PRO A 24 -7.72 17.39 1.19
N GLY A 25 -6.78 16.95 2.03
CA GLY A 25 -7.06 16.16 3.23
C GLY A 25 -6.75 14.66 3.15
N SER A 26 -6.41 14.11 1.98
CA SER A 26 -5.86 12.75 1.88
C SER A 26 -4.33 12.79 1.83
N HIS A 27 -3.64 11.97 2.63
CA HIS A 27 -2.22 11.69 2.40
C HIS A 27 -2.03 11.26 0.94
N THR A 28 -1.10 11.89 0.21
CA THR A 28 -0.78 11.58 -1.18
C THR A 28 -0.34 10.12 -1.28
N PHE A 29 -1.25 9.23 -1.69
CA PHE A 29 -0.96 7.84 -1.98
C PHE A 29 -0.82 7.71 -3.49
N THR A 30 0.42 7.65 -3.98
CA THR A 30 0.67 7.44 -5.40
C THR A 30 0.72 5.94 -5.69
N ALA A 31 -0.41 5.36 -6.08
CA ALA A 31 -0.41 4.03 -6.69
C ALA A 31 -0.01 4.15 -8.16
N ASN A 32 1.27 3.96 -8.47
CA ASN A 32 1.74 3.81 -9.86
C ASN A 32 1.31 2.43 -10.41
N GLY A 33 0.04 2.31 -10.75
CA GLY A 33 -0.56 1.10 -11.33
C GLY A 33 -2.08 1.25 -11.42
N PHE A 34 -2.56 1.91 -12.48
CA PHE A 34 -3.97 2.04 -12.88
C PHE A 34 -4.99 2.10 -11.73
N VAL A 35 -5.18 3.30 -11.18
CA VAL A 35 -6.32 3.63 -10.32
C VAL A 35 -7.60 3.56 -11.16
N CYS A 36 -8.25 2.41 -11.14
CA CYS A 36 -9.64 2.26 -11.58
C CYS A 36 -10.24 1.03 -10.86
N HIS A 37 -11.07 1.34 -9.86
CA HIS A 37 -12.06 0.45 -9.22
C HIS A 37 -11.58 -0.39 -8.02
N ASN A 38 -11.13 0.29 -6.96
CA ASN A 38 -11.33 -0.24 -5.60
C ASN A 38 -12.80 -0.29 -5.20
N SER A 39 -13.75 0.13 -6.03
CA SER A 39 -15.20 -0.01 -5.82
C SER A 39 -15.77 -1.09 -6.75
N GLY A 40 -16.73 -1.91 -6.28
CA GLY A 40 -17.32 -2.99 -7.07
C GLY A 40 -16.54 -4.32 -7.11
N LYS A 41 -15.26 -4.33 -6.75
CA LYS A 41 -14.49 -5.58 -6.53
C LYS A 41 -14.85 -6.22 -5.19
N ASP A 42 -14.58 -7.50 -5.02
CA ASP A 42 -14.63 -8.16 -3.71
C ASP A 42 -13.22 -8.21 -3.07
N CYS A 43 -13.12 -8.61 -1.80
CA CYS A 43 -11.86 -8.61 -1.05
C CYS A 43 -10.79 -9.60 -1.58
N THR A 44 -11.16 -10.55 -2.45
CA THR A 44 -10.22 -11.49 -3.07
C THR A 44 -9.39 -10.85 -4.18
N LYS A 45 -9.83 -9.70 -4.72
CA LYS A 45 -9.08 -8.99 -5.77
C LYS A 45 -7.93 -8.21 -5.14
N VAL A 46 -6.71 -8.64 -5.44
CA VAL A 46 -5.47 -8.05 -4.92
C VAL A 46 -5.34 -6.57 -5.21
N ASP A 47 -5.92 -6.09 -6.33
CA ASP A 47 -5.99 -4.65 -6.64
C ASP A 47 -6.55 -3.82 -5.47
N ARG A 48 -7.56 -4.35 -4.76
CA ARG A 48 -8.11 -3.70 -3.56
C ARG A 48 -7.33 -4.11 -2.31
N SER A 49 -7.26 -5.41 -2.06
CA SER A 49 -6.79 -5.91 -0.76
C SER A 49 -5.31 -5.62 -0.55
N ALA A 50 -4.46 -5.77 -1.57
CA ALA A 50 -3.05 -5.43 -1.46
C ALA A 50 -2.82 -3.92 -1.36
N ALA A 51 -3.63 -3.08 -2.01
CA ALA A 51 -3.56 -1.63 -1.85
C ALA A 51 -3.87 -1.21 -0.40
N TYR A 52 -4.88 -1.83 0.22
CA TYR A 52 -5.19 -1.60 1.64
C TYR A 52 -4.09 -2.11 2.56
N MET A 53 -3.49 -3.27 2.26
CA MET A 53 -2.36 -3.79 3.02
C MET A 53 -1.12 -2.88 2.90
N ALA A 54 -0.79 -2.40 1.71
CA ALA A 54 0.31 -1.46 1.49
C ALA A 54 0.12 -0.17 2.30
N ARG A 55 -1.10 0.38 2.30
CA ARG A 55 -1.47 1.52 3.15
C ARG A 55 -1.28 1.22 4.63
N TYR A 56 -1.77 0.07 5.09
CA TYR A 56 -1.69 -0.35 6.48
C TYR A 56 -0.23 -0.52 6.94
N ILE A 57 0.62 -1.14 6.12
CA ILE A 57 2.05 -1.27 6.37
C ILE A 57 2.71 0.12 6.48
N ALA A 58 2.54 0.96 5.45
CA ALA A 58 3.15 2.30 5.42
C ALA A 58 2.74 3.15 6.63
N LYS A 59 1.44 3.16 6.96
CA LYS A 59 0.91 3.90 8.11
C LYS A 59 1.50 3.41 9.43
N ASN A 60 1.65 2.09 9.60
CA ASN A 60 2.24 1.52 10.82
C ASN A 60 3.74 1.80 10.93
N ILE A 61 4.49 1.81 9.83
CA ILE A 61 5.92 2.17 9.81
C ILE A 61 6.11 3.62 10.26
N VAL A 62 5.32 4.55 9.69
CA VAL A 62 5.39 5.97 10.04
C VAL A 62 4.91 6.20 11.48
N ALA A 63 3.81 5.58 11.89
CA ALA A 63 3.29 5.69 13.25
C ALA A 63 4.22 5.07 14.31
N ALA A 64 5.01 4.05 13.95
CA ALA A 64 6.05 3.48 14.80
C ALA A 64 7.28 4.41 14.95
N GLY A 65 7.34 5.49 14.17
CA GLY A 65 8.49 6.40 14.14
C GLY A 65 9.70 5.83 13.41
N LEU A 66 9.55 4.78 12.60
CA LEU A 66 10.66 4.16 11.88
C LEU A 66 11.10 4.98 10.66
N ALA A 67 10.19 5.78 10.09
CA ALA A 67 10.45 6.73 9.02
C ALA A 67 9.42 7.87 9.06
N ASP A 68 9.75 9.03 8.49
CA ASP A 68 8.80 10.16 8.38
C ASP A 68 7.90 10.04 7.14
N ARG A 69 8.39 9.36 6.09
CA ARG A 69 7.60 8.98 4.90
C ARG A 69 7.99 7.59 4.44
N CYS A 70 7.02 6.86 3.89
CA CYS A 70 7.22 5.48 3.43
C CYS A 70 6.31 5.18 2.24
N GLU A 71 6.89 4.65 1.17
CA GLU A 71 6.22 4.05 0.03
C GLU A 71 6.36 2.53 0.08
N ILE A 72 5.26 1.83 -0.20
CA ILE A 72 5.19 0.37 -0.25
C ILE A 72 4.65 -0.03 -1.61
N GLN A 73 5.36 -0.92 -2.30
CA GLN A 73 4.90 -1.54 -3.54
C GLN A 73 4.84 -3.06 -3.36
N LEU A 74 3.69 -3.63 -3.74
CA LEU A 74 3.43 -5.07 -3.73
C LEU A 74 3.07 -5.51 -5.14
N SER A 75 3.68 -6.60 -5.59
CA SER A 75 3.37 -7.22 -6.88
C SER A 75 2.98 -8.68 -6.69
N TYR A 76 2.00 -9.14 -7.46
CA TYR A 76 1.52 -10.52 -7.44
C TYR A 76 1.50 -11.08 -8.86
N ALA A 77 1.87 -12.36 -8.99
CA ALA A 77 1.59 -13.14 -10.20
C ALA A 77 0.24 -13.85 -10.05
N ILE A 78 -0.50 -14.01 -11.15
CA ILE A 78 -1.77 -14.74 -11.15
C ILE A 78 -1.53 -16.17 -10.66
N GLY A 79 -2.30 -16.60 -9.66
CA GLY A 79 -2.18 -17.92 -9.03
C GLY A 79 -1.11 -18.03 -7.95
N SER A 80 -0.31 -16.98 -7.71
CA SER A 80 0.65 -16.95 -6.60
C SER A 80 -0.04 -16.62 -5.28
N ARG A 81 0.29 -17.38 -4.24
CA ARG A 81 -0.14 -17.11 -2.88
C ARG A 81 0.65 -15.96 -2.25
N GLU A 82 1.97 -15.96 -2.44
CA GLU A 82 2.88 -14.96 -1.88
C GLU A 82 3.12 -13.83 -2.91
N PRO A 83 3.38 -12.59 -2.46
CA PRO A 83 3.81 -11.54 -3.36
C PRO A 83 5.14 -11.91 -4.03
N ILE A 84 5.27 -11.62 -5.32
CA ILE A 84 6.52 -11.84 -6.06
C ILE A 84 7.57 -10.77 -5.74
N SER A 85 7.11 -9.58 -5.31
CA SER A 85 8.00 -8.51 -4.86
C SER A 85 7.35 -7.66 -3.77
N LEU A 86 8.16 -7.31 -2.77
CA LEU A 86 7.90 -6.24 -1.81
C LEU A 86 9.02 -5.22 -1.96
N PHE A 87 8.65 -3.98 -2.26
CA PHE A 87 9.56 -2.85 -2.31
C PHE A 87 9.14 -1.80 -1.29
N ILE A 88 10.13 -1.27 -0.57
CA ILE A 88 9.95 -0.28 0.49
C ILE A 88 10.93 0.86 0.23
N ASP A 89 10.42 2.08 0.09
CA ASP A 89 11.23 3.29 0.03
C ASP A 89 10.85 4.24 1.17
N THR A 90 11.82 4.68 1.95
CA THR A 90 11.63 5.68 3.01
C THR A 90 12.13 7.06 2.59
N PHE A 91 12.63 7.18 1.36
CA PHE A 91 13.14 8.38 0.74
C PHE A 91 14.14 9.14 1.63
N GLY A 92 15.05 8.39 2.27
CA GLY A 92 16.09 8.90 3.16
C GLY A 92 15.62 9.33 4.55
N THR A 93 14.38 9.03 4.94
CA THR A 93 13.83 9.43 6.26
C THR A 93 13.80 8.30 7.29
N SER A 94 14.43 7.15 6.98
CA SER A 94 14.51 6.02 7.91
C SER A 94 15.35 6.36 9.14
N LYS A 95 14.80 6.10 10.34
CA LYS A 95 15.49 6.25 11.64
C LYS A 95 16.21 4.99 12.09
N VAL A 96 15.99 3.89 11.36
CA VAL A 96 16.64 2.59 11.55
C VAL A 96 17.15 2.07 10.21
N GLU A 97 17.94 1.00 10.23
CA GLU A 97 18.44 0.37 9.01
C GLU A 97 17.29 -0.05 8.07
N PRO A 98 17.32 0.31 6.77
CA PRO A 98 16.26 -0.05 5.82
C PRO A 98 15.99 -1.56 5.74
N GLN A 99 17.04 -2.38 5.84
CA GLN A 99 16.89 -3.84 5.85
C GLN A 99 16.07 -4.32 7.05
N LYS A 100 16.27 -3.71 8.22
CA LYS A 100 15.50 -4.02 9.43
C LYS A 100 14.02 -3.72 9.26
N ILE A 101 13.67 -2.63 8.56
CA ILE A 101 12.26 -2.32 8.22
C ILE A 101 11.68 -3.43 7.35
N CYS A 102 12.41 -3.87 6.32
CA CYS A 102 11.98 -4.96 5.44
C CYS A 102 11.73 -6.27 6.21
N ASP A 103 12.63 -6.64 7.11
CA ASP A 103 12.51 -7.86 7.91
C ASP A 103 11.33 -7.79 8.90
N LEU A 104 11.11 -6.63 9.53
CA LEU A 104 9.95 -6.40 10.40
C LEU A 104 8.64 -6.48 9.61
N VAL A 105 8.59 -5.94 8.39
CA VAL A 105 7.40 -6.01 7.55
C VAL A 105 7.08 -7.47 7.20
N LYS A 106 8.07 -8.23 6.72
CA LYS A 106 7.89 -9.65 6.39
C LYS A 106 7.48 -10.49 7.60
N LYS A 107 7.93 -10.12 8.80
CA LYS A 107 7.63 -10.84 10.04
C LYS A 107 6.22 -10.57 10.57
N HIS A 108 5.73 -9.32 10.49
CA HIS A 108 4.51 -8.89 11.19
C HIS A 108 3.26 -8.77 10.30
N PHE A 109 3.44 -8.77 8.98
CA PHE A 109 2.37 -8.62 7.99
C PHE A 109 2.33 -9.84 7.06
N ASP A 110 1.20 -10.55 7.08
CA ASP A 110 0.92 -11.64 6.15
C ASP A 110 0.33 -11.05 4.87
N MET A 111 1.19 -10.92 3.86
CA MET A 111 0.87 -10.31 2.58
C MET A 111 0.22 -11.30 1.59
N THR A 112 -0.15 -12.50 2.04
CA THR A 112 -0.96 -13.41 1.20
C THR A 112 -2.38 -12.86 1.06
N PRO A 113 -3.10 -13.11 -0.06
CA PRO A 113 -4.49 -12.67 -0.21
C PRO A 113 -5.38 -13.11 0.96
N SER A 114 -5.20 -14.34 1.45
CA SER A 114 -5.91 -14.86 2.62
C SER A 114 -5.52 -14.15 3.92
N GLY A 115 -4.22 -13.90 4.11
CA GLY A 115 -3.67 -13.19 5.26
C GLY A 115 -4.21 -11.78 5.35
N ILE A 116 -4.17 -11.04 4.25
CA ILE A 116 -4.69 -9.69 4.13
C ILE A 116 -6.17 -9.63 4.53
N ILE A 117 -7.00 -10.51 3.95
CA ILE A 117 -8.43 -10.55 4.23
C ILE A 117 -8.70 -10.80 5.73
N LYS A 118 -7.91 -11.68 6.35
CA LYS A 118 -8.04 -12.02 7.77
C LYS A 118 -7.56 -10.90 8.68
N GLN A 119 -6.37 -10.34 8.41
CA GLN A 119 -5.76 -9.29 9.23
C GLN A 119 -6.56 -8.00 9.19
N LEU A 120 -7.11 -7.64 8.02
CA LEU A 120 -7.89 -6.45 7.82
C LEU A 120 -9.40 -6.70 7.93
N ASP A 121 -9.83 -7.92 8.26
CA ASP A 121 -11.24 -8.24 8.51
C ASP A 121 -12.18 -7.79 7.36
N LEU A 122 -11.76 -8.09 6.12
CA LEU A 122 -12.35 -7.51 4.90
C LEU A 122 -13.64 -8.19 4.42
N ARG A 123 -14.01 -9.35 4.99
CA ARG A 123 -15.24 -10.08 4.61
C ARG A 123 -16.47 -9.49 5.31
N LYS A 124 -16.69 -8.19 5.11
CA LYS A 124 -17.77 -7.42 5.70
C LYS A 124 -18.34 -6.42 4.69
N PRO A 125 -19.61 -6.01 4.82
CA PRO A 125 -20.22 -5.02 3.94
C PRO A 125 -19.80 -3.58 4.32
N ILE A 126 -18.49 -3.28 4.22
CA ILE A 126 -17.87 -2.02 4.69
C ILE A 126 -17.49 -1.03 3.57
N TYR A 127 -17.64 -1.43 2.30
CA TYR A 127 -17.05 -0.72 1.17
C TYR A 127 -17.88 0.46 0.65
N SER A 128 -19.16 0.57 0.99
CA SER A 128 -20.03 1.65 0.51
C SER A 128 -19.50 3.03 0.91
N LYS A 129 -19.00 3.16 2.15
CA LYS A 129 -18.42 4.40 2.67
C LYS A 129 -17.12 4.81 1.97
N THR A 130 -16.39 3.85 1.39
CA THR A 130 -15.15 4.13 0.65
C THR A 130 -15.39 4.66 -0.77
N ALA A 131 -16.62 4.54 -1.29
CA ALA A 131 -16.93 4.90 -2.67
C ALA A 131 -16.89 6.42 -2.95
N CYS A 132 -16.94 7.25 -1.91
CA CYS A 132 -16.81 8.69 -1.97
C CYS A 132 -15.79 9.17 -0.92
N TYR A 133 -15.19 10.34 -1.15
CA TYR A 133 -14.24 10.99 -0.23
C TYR A 133 -12.97 10.18 0.09
N GLY A 134 -12.60 9.26 -0.81
CA GLY A 134 -11.34 8.53 -0.75
C GLY A 134 -11.36 7.30 0.19
N HIS A 135 -10.50 6.34 -0.13
CA HIS A 135 -10.32 5.09 0.63
C HIS A 135 -9.36 5.24 1.82
N PHE A 136 -8.53 6.28 1.82
CA PHE A 136 -7.40 6.44 2.75
C PHE A 136 -7.44 7.80 3.47
N GLY A 137 -6.85 7.85 4.66
CA GLY A 137 -6.77 9.07 5.48
C GLY A 137 -8.01 9.33 6.35
N ARG A 138 -9.01 8.43 6.32
CA ARG A 138 -10.23 8.51 7.14
C ARG A 138 -10.17 7.49 8.27
N ASN A 139 -10.32 7.93 9.51
CA ASN A 139 -10.29 7.03 10.67
C ASN A 139 -11.69 6.53 11.04
N GLU A 140 -12.33 5.81 10.13
CA GLU A 140 -13.63 5.18 10.39
C GLU A 140 -13.44 3.80 11.05
N PRO A 141 -14.35 3.36 11.94
CA PRO A 141 -14.25 2.06 12.60
C PRO A 141 -14.08 0.88 11.65
N GLU A 142 -14.70 0.97 10.48
CA GLU A 142 -14.68 -0.02 9.41
C GLU A 142 -13.39 -0.05 8.60
N PHE A 143 -12.61 1.03 8.59
CA PHE A 143 -11.38 1.14 7.80
C PHE A 143 -10.20 0.59 8.58
N THR A 144 -10.18 -0.72 8.71
CA THR A 144 -9.17 -1.48 9.47
C THR A 144 -7.74 -1.22 8.98
N TRP A 145 -7.56 -0.92 7.69
CA TRP A 145 -6.26 -0.56 7.09
C TRP A 145 -5.73 0.81 7.54
N GLU A 146 -6.55 1.63 8.20
CA GLU A 146 -6.13 2.89 8.80
C GLU A 146 -5.72 2.73 10.27
N ARG A 147 -5.79 1.52 10.85
CA ARG A 147 -5.33 1.27 12.21
C ARG A 147 -3.80 1.28 12.30
N THR A 148 -3.27 1.67 13.45
CA THR A 148 -1.82 1.70 13.75
C THR A 148 -1.46 0.77 14.90
N ASP A 149 -2.16 -0.36 15.02
CA ASP A 149 -2.03 -1.34 16.10
C ASP A 149 -0.69 -2.11 16.05
N LYS A 150 -0.05 -2.19 14.89
CA LYS A 150 1.30 -2.78 14.74
C LYS A 150 2.42 -1.81 15.06
N ALA A 151 2.14 -0.51 15.16
CA ALA A 151 3.19 0.49 15.40
C ALA A 151 3.99 0.23 16.69
N GLY A 152 3.30 -0.16 17.77
CA GLY A 152 3.95 -0.45 19.05
C GLY A 152 4.92 -1.64 19.01
N ILE A 153 4.53 -2.73 18.36
CA ILE A 153 5.41 -3.91 18.21
C ILE A 153 6.57 -3.63 17.28
N LEU A 154 6.34 -2.90 16.19
CA LEU A 154 7.38 -2.49 15.25
C LEU A 154 8.44 -1.62 15.93
N ARG A 155 8.02 -0.60 16.69
CA ARG A 155 8.95 0.26 17.44
C ARG A 155 9.79 -0.55 18.43
N LYS A 156 9.15 -1.43 19.21
CA LYS A 156 9.83 -2.28 20.20
C LYS A 156 10.89 -3.18 19.56
N GLU A 157 10.56 -3.87 18.48
CA GLU A 157 11.51 -4.77 17.80
C GLU A 157 12.57 -4.02 16.98
N ALA A 158 12.25 -2.81 16.53
CA ALA A 158 13.22 -1.92 15.91
C ALA A 158 14.26 -1.40 16.91
N GLY A 159 14.01 -1.48 18.22
CA GLY A 159 14.89 -0.93 19.25
C GLY A 159 14.87 0.60 19.29
N ALA A 160 13.75 1.20 18.86
CA ALA A 160 13.51 2.63 18.80
C ALA A 160 12.54 3.09 19.90
#